data_AF-A0A6P0W3K3-F1
#
_entry.id   AF-A0A6P0W3K3-F1
#
_cell.length_a   1.000
_cell.length_b   1.000
_cell.length_c   1.000
_cell.angle_alpha   90.00
_cell.angle_beta   90.00
_cell.angle_gamma   90.00
#
_symmetry.space_group_name_H-M   'P 1'
#
loop_
_entity.id
_entity.type
_entity.pdbx_description
1 polymer ?
#
loop_
_entity_poly.entity_id
_entity_poly.type
_entity_poly.pdbx_seq_one_letter_code
_entity_poly.pdbx_strand_id
1 'polypeptide(L)'
;MIENETAREVFQAAYENRYTWDDNFPGYKADLEIKQGDEVYTGQVRINSDHSVEVSGFDDEKVKESVYNQMRDIVTHRKRSSFEKAHGKNQFSFGENDSTGAVEILVKGDAMGSNYKVRGREICHVSRVMGPMAFTINTNHSLDTGEGYISSGYNAIFRNAKTGDLMAKREFEDRFEKVGDYYIMTRQVVYAIEEKGRTATEFNFYNIRLLQPAMV
;
A
#
# COMPACT_ATOMS: atom_id res chain seq x y z
N MET A 1 17.27 8.10 18.50
CA MET A 1 17.25 9.24 19.43
C MET A 1 16.38 10.30 18.79
N ILE A 2 15.21 10.58 19.37
CA ILE A 2 14.21 11.55 18.85
C ILE A 2 14.36 12.92 19.54
N GLU A 3 15.32 13.08 20.46
CA GLU A 3 15.36 14.20 21.42
C GLU A 3 15.52 15.61 20.80
N ASN A 4 15.79 15.73 19.50
CA ASN A 4 15.89 17.03 18.80
C ASN A 4 15.16 17.08 17.44
N GLU A 5 14.40 16.05 17.05
CA GLU A 5 13.69 16.04 15.77
C GLU A 5 12.27 16.61 15.93
N THR A 6 11.84 17.42 14.97
CA THR A 6 10.45 17.89 14.88
C THR A 6 9.53 16.77 14.35
N ALA A 7 8.23 16.85 14.63
CA ALA A 7 7.25 15.89 14.09
C ALA A 7 7.26 15.82 12.56
N ARG A 8 7.56 16.95 11.89
CA ARG A 8 7.74 17.01 10.44
C ARG A 8 8.94 16.18 10.01
N GLU A 9 10.09 16.32 10.66
CA GLU A 9 11.31 15.58 10.33
C GLU A 9 11.15 14.08 10.58
N VAL A 10 10.56 13.68 11.71
CA VAL A 10 10.26 12.27 12.01
C VAL A 10 9.35 11.66 10.94
N PHE A 11 8.27 12.36 10.58
CA PHE A 11 7.34 11.88 9.57
C PHE A 11 7.94 11.88 8.17
N GLN A 12 8.71 12.92 7.81
CA GLN A 12 9.41 13.00 6.52
C GLN A 12 10.41 11.85 6.38
N ALA A 13 11.23 11.62 7.41
CA ALA A 13 12.22 10.54 7.41
C ALA A 13 11.60 9.15 7.25
N ALA A 14 10.38 8.93 7.77
CA ALA A 14 9.63 7.70 7.58
C ALA A 14 8.95 7.62 6.22
N TYR A 15 8.35 8.72 5.74
CA TYR A 15 7.70 8.79 4.43
C TYR A 15 8.67 8.54 3.28
N GLU A 16 9.87 9.13 3.36
CA GLU A 16 10.92 9.01 2.36
C GLU A 16 11.67 7.68 2.45
N ASN A 17 11.57 6.96 3.58
CA ASN A 17 12.11 5.62 3.75
C ASN A 17 11.20 4.52 3.16
N ARG A 18 10.05 4.88 2.57
CA ARG A 18 9.24 3.92 1.83
C ARG A 18 9.96 3.54 0.53
N TYR A 19 10.13 2.25 0.29
CA TYR A 19 10.62 1.79 -1.01
C TYR A 19 9.60 2.16 -2.10
N THR A 20 10.09 2.76 -3.18
CA THR A 20 9.30 3.15 -4.35
C THR A 20 10.10 2.83 -5.62
N TRP A 21 9.40 2.61 -6.72
CA TRP A 21 10.02 2.54 -8.03
C TRP A 21 10.53 3.92 -8.43
N ASP A 22 11.77 3.96 -8.92
CA ASP A 22 12.42 5.18 -9.36
C ASP A 22 11.94 5.65 -10.74
N ASP A 23 12.46 6.77 -11.21
CA ASP A 23 12.08 7.36 -12.50
C ASP A 23 12.58 6.52 -13.70
N ASN A 24 13.48 5.55 -13.47
CA ASN A 24 13.99 4.64 -14.49
C ASN A 24 13.18 3.33 -14.59
N PHE A 25 12.17 3.15 -13.73
CA PHE A 25 11.37 1.95 -13.71
C PHE A 25 10.75 1.67 -15.07
N PRO A 26 11.13 0.55 -15.74
CA PRO A 26 10.71 0.30 -17.11
C PRO A 26 9.25 -0.17 -17.18
N GLY A 27 8.65 -0.49 -16.04
CA GLY A 27 7.42 -1.28 -15.97
C GLY A 27 7.70 -2.79 -15.98
N TYR A 28 6.64 -3.58 -15.82
CA TYR A 28 6.72 -5.04 -15.94
C TYR A 28 5.43 -5.61 -16.51
N LYS A 29 5.51 -6.87 -16.94
CA LYS A 29 4.35 -7.71 -17.21
C LYS A 29 4.43 -9.01 -16.43
N ALA A 30 3.29 -9.58 -16.11
CA ALA A 30 3.17 -10.86 -15.41
C ALA A 30 1.91 -11.59 -15.87
N ASP A 31 1.97 -12.92 -15.81
CA ASP A 31 0.76 -13.72 -15.76
C ASP A 31 0.21 -13.67 -14.32
N LEU A 32 -1.12 -13.68 -14.19
CA LEU A 32 -1.81 -13.57 -12.92
C LEU A 32 -2.81 -14.72 -12.79
N GLU A 33 -2.77 -15.41 -11.65
CA GLU A 33 -3.79 -16.33 -11.20
C GLU A 33 -4.48 -15.76 -9.96
N ILE A 34 -5.81 -15.82 -9.92
CA ILE A 34 -6.63 -15.40 -8.79
C ILE A 34 -7.34 -16.63 -8.26
N LYS A 35 -7.28 -16.85 -6.94
CA LYS A 35 -8.01 -17.92 -6.26
C LYS A 35 -8.97 -17.34 -5.22
N GLN A 36 -10.23 -17.77 -5.26
CA GLN A 36 -11.22 -17.47 -4.24
C GLN A 36 -12.09 -18.71 -4.01
N GLY A 37 -11.86 -19.42 -2.90
CA GLY A 37 -12.49 -20.73 -2.69
C GLY A 37 -12.06 -21.72 -3.77
N ASP A 38 -13.03 -22.32 -4.47
CA ASP A 38 -12.80 -23.24 -5.58
C ASP A 38 -12.67 -22.53 -6.95
N GLU A 39 -12.94 -21.22 -7.01
CA GLU A 39 -12.86 -20.45 -8.24
C GLU A 39 -11.41 -20.03 -8.54
N VAL A 40 -10.99 -20.27 -9.78
CA VAL A 40 -9.67 -19.90 -10.28
C VAL A 40 -9.82 -19.11 -11.58
N TYR A 41 -9.25 -17.91 -11.60
CA TYR A 41 -9.21 -17.05 -12.78
C TYR A 41 -7.77 -16.83 -13.20
N THR A 42 -7.51 -16.77 -14.50
CA THR A 42 -6.18 -16.49 -15.03
C THR A 42 -6.23 -15.39 -16.06
N GLY A 43 -5.15 -14.63 -16.16
CA GLY A 43 -5.02 -13.54 -17.11
C GLY A 43 -3.62 -12.95 -17.06
N GLN A 44 -3.49 -11.74 -17.58
CA GLN A 44 -2.22 -11.03 -17.67
C GLN A 44 -2.38 -9.60 -17.19
N VAL A 45 -1.33 -9.09 -16.56
CA VAL A 45 -1.22 -7.71 -16.12
C VAL A 45 0.05 -7.09 -16.66
N ARG A 46 -0.01 -5.78 -16.91
CA ARG A 46 1.14 -4.98 -17.28
C ARG A 46 1.06 -3.63 -16.58
N ILE A 47 2.18 -3.22 -16.00
CA ILE A 47 2.42 -1.83 -15.58
C ILE A 47 3.44 -1.26 -16.56
N ASN A 48 3.08 -0.17 -17.25
CA ASN A 48 3.99 0.55 -18.13
C ASN A 48 4.92 1.47 -17.33
N SER A 49 5.98 2.00 -17.97
CA SER A 49 6.92 2.94 -17.35
C SER A 49 6.26 4.23 -16.86
N ASP A 50 5.17 4.67 -17.49
CA ASP A 50 4.35 5.81 -17.06
C ASP A 50 3.40 5.48 -15.89
N HIS A 51 3.45 4.23 -15.40
CA HIS A 51 2.62 3.65 -14.36
C HIS A 51 1.14 3.45 -14.75
N SER A 52 0.82 3.48 -16.05
CA SER A 52 -0.48 3.00 -16.53
C SER A 52 -0.59 1.47 -16.39
N VAL A 53 -1.81 1.01 -16.13
CA VAL A 53 -2.12 -0.41 -15.88
C VAL A 53 -2.93 -0.95 -17.06
N GLU A 54 -2.53 -2.11 -17.55
CA GLU A 54 -3.28 -2.90 -18.53
C GLU A 54 -3.61 -4.28 -17.94
N VAL A 55 -4.84 -4.74 -18.18
CA VAL A 55 -5.33 -6.05 -17.73
C VAL A 55 -6.02 -6.74 -18.89
N SER A 56 -5.64 -7.99 -19.17
CA SER A 56 -6.14 -8.78 -20.28
C SER A 56 -6.31 -10.26 -19.92
N GLY A 57 -7.06 -11.01 -20.71
CA GLY A 57 -7.18 -12.47 -20.56
C GLY A 57 -8.20 -12.95 -19.52
N PHE A 58 -8.95 -12.04 -18.88
CA PHE A 58 -10.09 -12.39 -18.03
C PHE A 58 -11.39 -12.23 -18.82
N ASP A 59 -12.23 -13.28 -18.82
CA ASP A 59 -13.53 -13.28 -19.50
C ASP A 59 -14.61 -12.50 -18.72
N ASP A 60 -14.54 -12.53 -17.39
CA ASP A 60 -15.45 -11.80 -16.52
C ASP A 60 -14.96 -10.35 -16.31
N GLU A 61 -15.74 -9.39 -16.78
CA GLU A 61 -15.41 -7.97 -16.67
C GLU A 61 -15.32 -7.48 -15.21
N LYS A 62 -16.05 -8.08 -14.26
CA LYS A 62 -15.93 -7.74 -12.83
C LYS A 62 -14.60 -8.22 -12.26
N VAL A 63 -14.15 -9.42 -12.66
CA VAL A 63 -12.83 -9.95 -12.27
C VAL A 63 -11.75 -9.04 -12.83
N LYS A 64 -11.86 -8.66 -14.11
CA LYS A 64 -10.93 -7.73 -14.75
C LYS A 64 -10.88 -6.36 -14.07
N GLU A 65 -12.02 -5.79 -13.70
CA GLU A 65 -12.11 -4.54 -12.93
C GLU A 65 -11.45 -4.68 -11.55
N SER A 66 -11.70 -5.79 -10.85
CA SER A 66 -11.06 -6.08 -9.55
C SER A 66 -9.55 -6.16 -9.66
N VAL A 67 -9.03 -6.83 -10.69
CA VAL A 67 -7.59 -6.89 -10.98
C VAL A 67 -7.03 -5.52 -11.30
N TYR A 68 -7.73 -4.74 -12.13
CA TYR A 68 -7.30 -3.38 -12.47
C TYR A 68 -7.16 -2.51 -11.20
N ASN A 69 -8.15 -2.54 -10.32
CA ASN A 69 -8.11 -1.81 -9.05
C ASN A 69 -6.95 -2.28 -8.15
N GLN A 70 -6.73 -3.59 -8.05
CA GLN A 70 -5.60 -4.14 -7.31
C GLN A 70 -4.25 -3.65 -7.84
N MET A 71 -4.06 -3.68 -9.16
CA MET A 71 -2.84 -3.20 -9.80
C MET A 71 -2.64 -1.69 -9.61
N ARG A 72 -3.73 -0.91 -9.63
CA ARG A 72 -3.71 0.54 -9.34
C ARG A 72 -3.30 0.84 -7.89
N ASP A 73 -3.70 0.01 -6.94
CA ASP A 73 -3.28 0.15 -5.55
C ASP A 73 -1.78 -0.12 -5.39
N ILE A 74 -1.26 -1.20 -6.01
CA ILE A 74 0.19 -1.48 -6.05
C ILE A 74 0.95 -0.28 -6.63
N VAL A 75 0.52 0.23 -7.79
CA VAL A 75 1.11 1.42 -8.42
C VAL A 75 1.08 2.62 -7.47
N THR A 76 -0.04 2.88 -6.79
CA THR A 76 -0.18 4.04 -5.89
C THR A 76 0.81 3.99 -4.74
N HIS A 77 1.11 2.79 -4.23
CA HIS A 77 2.06 2.61 -3.13
C HIS A 77 3.52 2.55 -3.58
N ARG A 78 3.80 2.18 -4.84
CA ARG A 78 5.16 2.05 -5.38
C ARG A 78 5.60 3.25 -6.21
N LYS A 79 4.68 4.06 -6.74
CA LYS A 79 5.02 5.28 -7.46
C LYS A 79 5.65 6.30 -6.52
N ARG A 80 6.83 6.79 -6.89
CA ARG A 80 7.53 7.83 -6.14
C ARG A 80 6.75 9.15 -6.14
N SER A 81 6.68 9.77 -4.97
CA SER A 81 6.27 11.15 -4.79
C SER A 81 7.16 11.77 -3.73
N SER A 82 7.70 12.96 -3.99
CA SER A 82 8.48 13.70 -2.99
C SER A 82 7.60 14.07 -1.80
N PHE A 83 8.20 14.16 -0.60
CA PHE A 83 7.53 14.65 0.59
C PHE A 83 6.88 16.02 0.37
N GLU A 84 7.61 16.97 -0.23
CA GLU A 84 7.13 18.34 -0.43
C GLU A 84 5.85 18.37 -1.30
N LYS A 85 5.83 17.61 -2.40
CA LYS A 85 4.63 17.49 -3.25
C LYS A 85 3.43 16.87 -2.53
N ALA A 86 3.64 15.85 -1.71
CA ALA A 86 2.56 15.11 -1.05
C ALA A 86 2.07 15.76 0.25
N HIS A 87 2.98 16.43 0.96
CA HIS A 87 2.81 16.79 2.36
C HIS A 87 3.38 18.16 2.75
N GLY A 88 4.04 18.89 1.83
CA GLY A 88 4.70 20.17 2.12
C GLY A 88 3.75 21.28 2.61
N LYS A 89 2.47 21.20 2.24
CA LYS A 89 1.42 22.14 2.70
C LYS A 89 0.82 21.81 4.07
N ASN A 90 1.28 20.72 4.70
CA ASN A 90 0.74 20.26 5.98
C ASN A 90 1.57 20.74 7.16
N GLN A 91 0.93 20.83 8.31
CA GLN A 91 1.57 21.07 9.61
C GLN A 91 1.58 19.78 10.41
N PHE A 92 2.68 19.54 11.11
CA PHE A 92 2.93 18.32 11.87
C PHE A 92 3.17 18.65 13.33
N SER A 93 2.52 17.91 14.22
CA SER A 93 2.77 17.97 15.66
C SER A 93 2.78 16.57 16.24
N PHE A 94 3.54 16.37 17.32
CA PHE A 94 3.52 15.11 18.05
C PHE A 94 2.19 14.95 18.80
N GLY A 95 1.67 13.73 18.81
CA GLY A 95 0.60 13.25 19.66
C GLY A 95 1.15 12.35 20.77
N GLU A 96 0.41 11.29 21.11
CA GLU A 96 0.83 10.33 22.14
C GLU A 96 1.80 9.27 21.61
N ASN A 97 2.75 8.86 22.45
CA ASN A 97 3.55 7.66 22.22
C ASN A 97 2.78 6.45 22.74
N ASP A 98 2.80 5.35 22.00
CA ASP A 98 2.26 4.09 22.50
C ASP A 98 3.33 3.16 23.09
N SER A 99 2.88 2.09 23.75
CA SER A 99 3.74 1.12 24.42
C SER A 99 4.69 0.35 23.49
N THR A 100 4.49 0.43 22.17
CA THR A 100 5.37 -0.19 21.17
C THR A 100 6.53 0.72 20.76
N GLY A 101 6.60 1.93 21.32
CA GLY A 101 7.55 2.96 20.91
C GLY A 101 7.17 3.67 19.62
N ALA A 102 5.94 3.51 19.13
CA ALA A 102 5.45 4.29 18.01
C ALA A 102 5.00 5.68 18.51
N VAL A 103 5.37 6.71 17.75
CA VAL A 103 5.05 8.12 18.02
C VAL A 103 3.90 8.53 17.13
N GLU A 104 2.83 9.09 17.70
CA GLU A 104 1.75 9.67 16.93
C GLU A 104 2.16 11.00 16.29
N ILE A 105 1.81 11.14 15.01
CA ILE A 105 1.99 12.34 14.20
C ILE A 105 0.60 12.85 13.81
N LEU A 106 0.22 13.97 14.41
CA LEU A 106 -1.01 14.69 14.08
C LEU A 106 -0.74 15.61 12.89
N VAL A 107 -1.62 15.56 11.89
CA VAL A 107 -1.43 16.33 10.65
C VAL A 107 -2.61 17.25 10.40
N LYS A 108 -2.32 18.54 10.19
CA LYS A 108 -3.30 19.58 9.83
C LYS A 108 -2.99 20.17 8.46
N GLY A 109 -3.99 20.82 7.86
CA GLY A 109 -3.90 21.41 6.53
C GLY A 109 -4.60 20.53 5.49
N ASP A 110 -3.95 20.33 4.34
CA ASP A 110 -4.47 19.55 3.22
C ASP A 110 -4.26 18.03 3.40
N ALA A 111 -4.32 17.57 4.65
CA ALA A 111 -4.02 16.19 5.03
C ALA A 111 -5.20 15.24 4.79
N MET A 112 -6.32 15.72 4.24
CA MET A 112 -7.57 14.95 4.08
C MET A 112 -8.01 14.23 5.38
N GLY A 113 -7.80 14.87 6.53
CA GLY A 113 -8.12 14.29 7.84
C GLY A 113 -7.27 13.08 8.23
N SER A 114 -6.05 12.96 7.69
CA SER A 114 -5.12 11.85 8.01
C SER A 114 -4.30 12.12 9.26
N ASN A 115 -4.07 11.10 10.07
CA ASN A 115 -3.03 11.07 11.10
C ASN A 115 -2.25 9.77 11.00
N TYR A 116 -1.07 9.74 11.61
CA TYR A 116 -0.12 8.65 11.43
C TYR A 116 0.50 8.24 12.76
N LYS A 117 1.05 7.03 12.82
CA LYS A 117 2.09 6.70 13.79
C LYS A 117 3.35 6.25 13.09
N VAL A 118 4.49 6.65 13.62
CA VAL A 118 5.81 6.29 13.13
C VAL A 118 6.52 5.44 14.19
N ARG A 119 7.05 4.29 13.78
CA ARG A 119 7.92 3.45 14.61
C ARG A 119 9.28 3.33 13.92
N GLY A 120 10.32 3.87 14.55
CA GLY A 120 11.62 4.00 13.88
C GLY A 120 11.52 4.90 12.65
N ARG A 121 11.82 4.34 11.46
CA ARG A 121 11.70 5.03 10.16
C ARG A 121 10.57 4.47 9.29
N GLU A 122 9.54 3.91 9.92
CA GLU A 122 8.40 3.34 9.20
C GLU A 122 7.09 3.96 9.69
N ILE A 123 6.22 4.32 8.75
CA ILE A 123 4.82 4.61 9.05
C ILE A 123 4.13 3.28 9.35
N CYS A 124 3.81 3.05 10.61
CA CYS A 124 3.22 1.79 11.07
C CYS A 124 1.70 1.86 11.28
N HIS A 125 1.14 3.07 11.31
CA HIS A 125 -0.31 3.29 11.43
C HIS A 125 -0.73 4.48 10.58
N VAL A 126 -1.91 4.36 9.97
CA VAL A 126 -2.61 5.46 9.30
C VAL A 126 -4.05 5.46 9.80
N SER A 127 -4.56 6.63 10.18
CA SER A 127 -5.99 6.85 10.33
C SER A 127 -6.43 7.96 9.39
N ARG A 128 -7.61 7.84 8.80
CA ARG A 128 -8.17 8.87 7.92
C ARG A 128 -9.68 8.90 8.00
N VAL A 129 -10.26 10.09 7.97
CA VAL A 129 -11.70 10.30 7.81
C VAL A 129 -11.97 10.95 6.45
N MET A 130 -12.71 10.27 5.59
CA MET A 130 -13.12 10.73 4.25
C MET A 130 -14.64 10.70 4.13
N GLY A 131 -15.27 11.86 4.26
CA GLY A 131 -16.73 11.97 4.19
C GLY A 131 -17.43 11.09 5.26
N PRO A 132 -18.30 10.15 4.87
CA PRO A 132 -19.00 9.28 5.83
C PRO A 132 -18.15 8.10 6.34
N MET A 133 -16.95 7.89 5.80
CA MET A 133 -16.11 6.73 6.10
C MET A 133 -14.87 7.14 6.88
N ALA A 134 -14.58 6.41 7.96
CA ALA A 134 -13.30 6.45 8.64
C ALA A 134 -12.59 5.12 8.41
N PHE A 135 -11.29 5.14 8.14
CA PHE A 135 -10.50 3.92 8.08
C PHE A 135 -9.21 4.05 8.88
N THR A 136 -8.76 2.92 9.39
CA THR A 136 -7.44 2.77 10.02
C THR A 136 -6.70 1.63 9.36
N ILE A 137 -5.40 1.81 9.13
CA ILE A 137 -4.51 0.78 8.61
C ILE A 137 -3.40 0.56 9.63
N ASN A 138 -3.17 -0.69 10.02
CA ASN A 138 -2.10 -1.08 10.94
C ASN A 138 -1.12 -1.98 10.20
N THR A 139 0.15 -1.58 10.15
CA THR A 139 1.23 -2.41 9.60
C THR A 139 1.77 -3.32 10.70
N ASN A 140 1.74 -4.63 10.44
CA ASN A 140 2.21 -5.67 11.34
C ASN A 140 3.60 -6.17 10.93
N HIS A 141 3.84 -6.24 9.61
CA HIS A 141 5.09 -6.72 9.02
C HIS A 141 5.54 -5.81 7.88
N SER A 142 6.85 -5.61 7.80
CA SER A 142 7.52 -4.89 6.72
C SER A 142 8.70 -5.72 6.22
N LEU A 143 8.95 -5.64 4.91
CA LEU A 143 10.17 -6.09 4.26
C LEU A 143 11.16 -4.92 4.18
N ASP A 144 12.35 -5.10 4.73
CA ASP A 144 13.49 -4.21 4.49
C ASP A 144 14.16 -4.58 3.16
N THR A 145 14.23 -3.60 2.24
CA THR A 145 14.84 -3.77 0.92
C THR A 145 16.31 -3.34 0.88
N GLY A 146 16.82 -2.76 1.97
CA GLY A 146 18.09 -2.02 2.01
C GLY A 146 18.00 -0.60 1.45
N GLU A 147 16.94 -0.29 0.67
CA GLU A 147 16.68 1.04 0.08
C GLU A 147 15.38 1.65 0.61
N GLY A 148 14.85 1.08 1.69
CA GLY A 148 13.58 1.45 2.31
C GLY A 148 12.71 0.24 2.63
N TYR A 149 11.52 0.49 3.18
CA TYR A 149 10.61 -0.57 3.61
C TYR A 149 9.42 -0.76 2.67
N ILE A 150 8.90 -1.98 2.63
CA ILE A 150 7.62 -2.35 2.01
C ILE A 150 6.73 -2.97 3.08
N SER A 151 5.56 -2.42 3.34
CA SER A 151 4.57 -3.11 4.17
C SER A 151 4.19 -4.45 3.51
N SER A 152 4.38 -5.56 4.22
CA SER A 152 4.12 -6.91 3.71
C SER A 152 3.02 -7.64 4.47
N GLY A 153 2.59 -7.12 5.61
CA GLY A 153 1.46 -7.65 6.36
C GLY A 153 0.77 -6.54 7.12
N TYR A 154 -0.51 -6.32 6.86
CA TYR A 154 -1.26 -5.22 7.46
C TYR A 154 -2.77 -5.51 7.51
N ASN A 155 -3.50 -4.73 8.29
CA ASN A 155 -4.96 -4.76 8.30
C ASN A 155 -5.54 -3.38 8.01
N ALA A 156 -6.75 -3.36 7.47
CA ALA A 156 -7.56 -2.17 7.31
C ALA A 156 -8.91 -2.37 8.01
N ILE A 157 -9.30 -1.40 8.83
CA ILE A 157 -10.58 -1.40 9.55
C ILE A 157 -11.36 -0.17 9.09
N PHE A 158 -12.53 -0.40 8.51
CA PHE A 158 -13.43 0.62 8.00
C PHE A 158 -14.61 0.78 8.94
N ARG A 159 -14.94 2.03 9.29
CA ARG A 159 -16.03 2.39 10.19
C ARG A 159 -16.85 3.53 9.62
N ASN A 160 -18.12 3.59 10.03
CA ASN A 160 -18.93 4.77 9.80
C ASN A 160 -18.36 5.94 10.63
N ALA A 161 -18.02 7.05 9.98
CA ALA A 161 -17.35 8.18 10.64
C ALA A 161 -18.21 8.88 11.70
N LYS A 162 -19.55 8.74 11.63
CA LYS A 162 -20.48 9.38 12.58
C LYS A 162 -20.81 8.48 13.76
N THR A 163 -21.08 7.19 13.51
CA THR A 163 -21.55 6.26 14.55
C THR A 163 -20.43 5.43 15.15
N GLY A 164 -19.31 5.26 14.44
CA GLY A 164 -18.22 4.37 14.82
C GLY A 164 -18.46 2.89 14.48
N ASP A 165 -19.62 2.57 13.89
CA ASP A 165 -19.98 1.19 13.56
C ASP A 165 -18.98 0.56 12.60
N LEU A 166 -18.62 -0.70 12.86
CA LEU A 166 -17.74 -1.46 11.98
C LEU A 166 -18.45 -1.73 10.65
N MET A 167 -17.84 -1.30 9.55
CA MET A 167 -18.36 -1.52 8.20
C MET A 167 -17.67 -2.70 7.51
N ALA A 168 -16.34 -2.77 7.63
CA ALA A 168 -15.55 -3.85 7.05
C ALA A 168 -14.21 -3.97 7.77
N LYS A 169 -13.65 -5.18 7.75
CA LYS A 169 -12.26 -5.43 8.11
C LYS A 169 -11.59 -6.22 7.00
N ARG A 170 -10.35 -5.85 6.68
CA ARG A 170 -9.48 -6.54 5.73
C ARG A 170 -8.14 -6.83 6.37
N GLU A 171 -7.57 -7.98 6.06
CA GLU A 171 -6.17 -8.35 6.39
C GLU A 171 -5.44 -8.69 5.09
N PHE A 172 -4.19 -8.27 4.98
CA PHE A 172 -3.37 -8.38 3.77
C PHE A 172 -2.07 -9.09 4.12
N GLU A 173 -1.71 -10.07 3.29
CA GLU A 173 -0.42 -10.74 3.32
C GLU A 173 0.22 -10.66 1.94
N ASP A 174 1.30 -9.89 1.84
CA ASP A 174 1.98 -9.60 0.59
C ASP A 174 3.36 -10.25 0.57
N ARG A 175 3.77 -10.70 -0.62
CA ARG A 175 5.12 -11.17 -0.89
C ARG A 175 5.70 -10.38 -2.06
N PHE A 176 6.92 -9.90 -1.87
CA PHE A 176 7.70 -9.21 -2.88
C PHE A 176 9.00 -9.97 -3.12
N GLU A 177 9.42 -10.01 -4.37
CA GLU A 177 10.73 -10.55 -4.78
C GLU A 177 11.47 -9.55 -5.64
N LYS A 178 12.80 -9.63 -5.63
CA LYS A 178 13.65 -8.77 -6.46
C LYS A 178 13.71 -9.33 -7.88
N VAL A 179 13.27 -8.53 -8.85
CA VAL A 179 13.31 -8.82 -10.30
C VAL A 179 14.11 -7.71 -10.97
N GLY A 180 15.32 -8.04 -11.42
CA GLY A 180 16.30 -7.02 -11.80
C GLY A 180 16.65 -6.15 -10.59
N ASP A 181 16.53 -4.84 -10.74
CA ASP A 181 16.79 -3.87 -9.66
C ASP A 181 15.55 -3.54 -8.81
N TYR A 182 14.38 -4.09 -9.14
CA TYR A 182 13.11 -3.70 -8.54
C TYR A 182 12.49 -4.80 -7.67
N TYR A 183 11.91 -4.42 -6.53
CA TYR A 183 11.02 -5.31 -5.78
C TYR A 183 9.62 -5.28 -6.41
N ILE A 184 9.13 -6.45 -6.82
CA ILE A 184 7.82 -6.64 -7.47
C ILE A 184 6.98 -7.59 -6.63
N MET A 185 5.70 -7.29 -6.50
CA MET A 185 4.75 -8.16 -5.80
C MET A 185 4.60 -9.48 -6.57
N THR A 186 4.81 -10.61 -5.89
CA THR A 186 4.64 -11.95 -6.44
C THR A 186 3.38 -12.64 -5.91
N ARG A 187 2.91 -12.20 -4.74
CA ARG A 187 1.69 -12.75 -4.10
C ARG A 187 1.02 -11.69 -3.24
N GLN A 188 -0.29 -11.67 -3.24
CA GLN A 188 -1.09 -11.02 -2.20
C GLN A 188 -2.24 -11.92 -1.80
N VAL A 189 -2.49 -12.05 -0.50
CA VAL A 189 -3.72 -12.63 0.03
C VAL A 189 -4.50 -11.54 0.74
N VAL A 190 -5.75 -11.34 0.32
CA VAL A 190 -6.70 -10.43 0.95
C VAL A 190 -7.75 -11.25 1.69
N TYR A 191 -7.81 -11.07 3.00
CA TYR A 191 -8.83 -11.65 3.85
C TYR A 191 -9.95 -10.64 4.11
N ALA A 192 -11.14 -10.89 3.55
CA ALA A 192 -12.36 -10.21 3.95
C ALA A 192 -12.92 -10.83 5.22
N ILE A 193 -12.91 -10.06 6.32
CA ILE A 193 -13.45 -10.50 7.61
C ILE A 193 -14.83 -9.89 7.77
N GLU A 194 -15.82 -10.77 7.91
CA GLU A 194 -17.24 -10.45 8.09
C GLU A 194 -17.76 -11.15 9.34
N GLU A 195 -18.93 -10.77 9.84
CA GLU A 195 -19.50 -11.36 11.07
C GLU A 195 -19.63 -12.89 11.00
N LYS A 196 -19.87 -13.43 9.79
CA LYS A 196 -20.14 -14.86 9.56
C LYS A 196 -18.92 -15.67 9.10
N GLY A 197 -17.75 -15.06 8.95
CA GLY A 197 -16.54 -15.78 8.52
C GLY A 197 -15.47 -14.93 7.86
N ARG A 198 -14.50 -15.61 7.26
CA ARG A 198 -13.36 -15.01 6.55
C ARG A 198 -13.28 -15.57 5.14
N THR A 199 -13.35 -14.71 4.14
CA THR A 199 -13.12 -15.06 2.72
C THR A 199 -11.70 -14.65 2.34
N ALA A 200 -10.97 -15.54 1.67
CA ALA A 200 -9.64 -15.25 1.16
C ALA A 200 -9.68 -15.11 -0.36
N THR A 201 -9.08 -14.04 -0.87
CA THR A 201 -8.77 -13.86 -2.29
C THR A 201 -7.27 -13.79 -2.45
N GLU A 202 -6.69 -14.70 -3.21
CA GLU A 202 -5.26 -14.77 -3.45
C GLU A 202 -4.94 -14.36 -4.88
N PHE A 203 -3.99 -13.45 -5.05
CA PHE A 203 -3.41 -13.02 -6.31
C PHE A 203 -1.99 -13.58 -6.40
N ASN A 204 -1.74 -14.45 -7.37
CA ASN A 204 -0.45 -15.08 -7.61
C ASN A 204 0.12 -14.59 -8.94
N PHE A 205 1.21 -13.83 -8.89
CA PHE A 205 1.90 -13.31 -10.08
C PHE A 205 3.06 -14.23 -10.44
N TYR A 206 3.15 -14.61 -11.71
CA TYR A 206 4.21 -15.48 -12.22
C TYR A 206 4.64 -15.07 -13.62
N ASN A 207 5.74 -15.66 -14.11
CA ASN A 207 6.41 -15.25 -15.35
C ASN A 207 6.68 -13.74 -15.43
N ILE A 208 6.99 -13.12 -14.29
CA ILE A 208 7.22 -11.69 -14.15
C ILE A 208 8.45 -11.30 -14.97
N ARG A 209 8.32 -10.29 -15.83
CA ARG A 209 9.40 -9.74 -16.64
C ARG A 209 9.34 -8.23 -16.66
N LEU A 210 10.45 -7.58 -16.35
CA LEU A 210 10.61 -6.15 -16.62
C LEU A 210 10.44 -5.89 -18.12
N LEU A 211 9.84 -4.75 -18.45
CA LEU A 211 9.78 -4.29 -19.82
C LEU A 211 11.17 -3.81 -20.25
N GLN A 212 11.42 -3.78 -21.56
CA GLN A 212 12.61 -3.10 -22.06
C GLN A 212 12.40 -1.59 -21.89
N PRO A 213 13.44 -0.82 -21.50
CA PRO A 213 13.39 0.62 -21.56
C PRO A 213 12.98 1.04 -22.97
N ALA A 214 12.08 2.02 -23.09
CA ALA A 214 11.77 2.58 -24.40
C ALA A 214 13.10 3.06 -25.02
N MET A 215 13.44 2.56 -26.21
CA MET A 215 14.54 3.12 -26.98
C MET A 215 14.12 4.55 -27.36
N VAL A 216 14.75 5.54 -26.73
CA VAL A 216 14.65 6.95 -27.11
C VAL A 216 15.55 7.20 -28.32
#